data_AF-A0A1D2SGM6-F1
#
_entry.id   AF-A0A1D2SGM6-F1
#
_cell.length_a   1.000
_cell.length_b   1.000
_cell.length_c   1.000
_cell.angle_alpha   90.00
_cell.angle_beta   90.00
_cell.angle_gamma   90.00
#
_symmetry.space_group_name_H-M   'P 1'
#
loop_
_entity.id
_entity.type
_entity.pdbx_description
1 polymer ?
#
loop_
_entity_poly.entity_id
_entity_poly.type
_entity_poly.pdbx_seq_one_letter_code
_entity_poly.pdbx_strand_id
1 'polypeptide(L)'
;MAGRLRAIRFAAVVVVTALSPSAWSRDARRVAARQIHFSAWLPLPGFTLAFAVLGFVLVRIVIGTAQAYGLAQYALELTVRVLALELIPLFAALFVGLRSGAANGAEVALKHVDGEFERLARAGRDPLAVELVPRAIGSLVAVMLLTLSNGLVALALAYVELYGLSPWAAGSFVRVTGHVFDPLIVAGYLIKTTLFGVAVGAIPIAAALGIGRERAQVPGAVRRGMVRLGAALGLVEIVFLGVTYA
;
A
#
# COMPACT_ATOMS: atom_id res chain seq x y z
N MET A 1 -24.58 -0.87 -7.73
CA MET A 1 -24.02 -2.22 -7.47
C MET A 1 -23.04 -2.71 -8.54
N ALA A 2 -23.31 -2.53 -9.85
CA ALA A 2 -22.46 -3.04 -10.94
C ALA A 2 -20.98 -2.60 -10.89
N GLY A 3 -20.66 -1.40 -10.38
CA GLY A 3 -19.28 -0.92 -10.26
C GLY A 3 -18.45 -1.60 -9.16
N ARG A 4 -19.08 -2.02 -8.04
CA ARG A 4 -18.37 -2.71 -6.94
C ARG A 4 -17.99 -4.13 -7.34
N LEU A 5 -18.89 -4.85 -8.01
CA LEU A 5 -18.64 -6.19 -8.53
C LEU A 5 -17.50 -6.21 -9.57
N ARG A 6 -17.43 -5.19 -10.44
CA ARG A 6 -16.31 -5.05 -11.38
C ARG A 6 -14.97 -4.84 -10.66
N ALA A 7 -14.94 -4.00 -9.63
CA ALA A 7 -13.73 -3.76 -8.84
C ALA A 7 -13.25 -5.04 -8.12
N ILE A 8 -14.17 -5.80 -7.51
CA ILE A 8 -13.86 -7.07 -6.84
C ILE A 8 -13.35 -8.10 -7.85
N ARG A 9 -14.02 -8.25 -8.99
CA ARG A 9 -13.57 -9.17 -10.05
C ARG A 9 -12.20 -8.78 -10.59
N PHE A 10 -11.95 -7.49 -10.79
CA PHE A 10 -10.65 -6.99 -11.23
C PHE A 10 -9.56 -7.26 -10.18
N ALA A 11 -9.84 -7.02 -8.90
CA ALA A 11 -8.94 -7.34 -7.80
C ALA A 11 -8.58 -8.84 -7.77
N ALA A 12 -9.57 -9.72 -7.92
CA ALA A 12 -9.34 -11.18 -7.98
C ALA A 12 -8.47 -11.56 -9.19
N VAL A 13 -8.74 -10.98 -10.36
CA VAL A 13 -7.89 -11.17 -11.54
C VAL A 13 -6.47 -10.69 -11.26
N VAL A 14 -6.26 -9.52 -10.69
CA VAL A 14 -4.92 -9.00 -10.37
C VAL A 14 -4.13 -9.96 -9.48
N VAL A 15 -4.75 -10.49 -8.42
CA VAL A 15 -4.08 -11.44 -7.51
C VAL A 15 -3.74 -12.75 -8.23
N VAL A 16 -4.69 -13.34 -8.96
CA VAL A 16 -4.48 -14.59 -9.69
C VAL A 16 -3.42 -14.43 -10.78
N THR A 17 -3.45 -13.31 -11.51
CA THR A 17 -2.51 -13.04 -12.61
C THR A 17 -1.10 -12.72 -12.09
N ALA A 18 -1.00 -12.04 -10.94
CA ALA A 18 0.28 -11.83 -10.27
C ALA A 18 0.97 -13.15 -9.93
N LEU A 19 0.19 -14.16 -9.54
CA LEU A 19 0.65 -15.49 -9.18
C LEU A 19 0.78 -16.46 -10.37
N SER A 20 0.42 -16.06 -11.60
CA SER A 20 0.48 -16.90 -12.80
C SER A 20 1.59 -16.43 -13.76
N PRO A 21 2.78 -17.08 -13.77
CA PRO A 21 3.93 -16.66 -14.59
C PRO A 21 3.67 -16.65 -16.10
N SER A 22 2.77 -17.53 -16.57
CA SER A 22 2.38 -17.65 -17.98
C SER A 22 1.61 -16.43 -18.51
N ALA A 23 1.04 -15.61 -17.62
CA ALA A 23 0.31 -14.40 -18.00
C ALA A 23 1.22 -13.17 -18.24
N TRP A 24 2.52 -13.28 -17.91
CA TRP A 24 3.46 -12.15 -17.96
C TRP A 24 4.18 -12.01 -19.29
N SER A 25 3.56 -11.29 -20.22
CA SER A 25 4.22 -10.82 -21.46
C SER A 25 5.38 -9.84 -21.19
N ARG A 26 6.30 -9.66 -22.14
CA ARG A 26 7.41 -8.70 -22.03
C ARG A 26 6.91 -7.26 -21.82
N ASP A 27 5.81 -6.90 -22.49
CA ASP A 27 5.20 -5.57 -22.36
C ASP A 27 4.59 -5.37 -20.98
N ALA A 28 3.86 -6.36 -20.46
CA ALA A 28 3.31 -6.34 -19.11
C ALA A 28 4.41 -6.13 -18.05
N ARG A 29 5.53 -6.85 -18.16
CA ARG A 29 6.67 -6.67 -17.24
C ARG A 29 7.25 -5.26 -17.28
N ARG A 30 7.36 -4.65 -18.46
CA ARG A 30 7.85 -3.27 -18.61
C ARG A 30 6.91 -2.25 -17.97
N VAL A 31 5.59 -2.43 -18.12
CA VAL A 31 4.59 -1.55 -17.48
C VAL A 31 4.65 -1.69 -15.97
N ALA A 32 4.70 -2.91 -15.43
CA ALA A 32 4.83 -3.13 -13.99
C ALA A 32 6.13 -2.55 -13.42
N ALA A 33 7.27 -2.77 -14.08
CA ALA A 33 8.56 -2.23 -13.63
C ALA A 33 8.57 -0.68 -13.62
N ARG A 34 8.00 -0.07 -14.66
CA ARG A 34 7.83 1.40 -14.72
C ARG A 34 6.95 1.88 -13.56
N GLN A 35 5.84 1.19 -13.30
CA GLN A 35 4.94 1.52 -12.21
C GLN A 35 5.64 1.45 -10.84
N ILE A 36 6.41 0.39 -10.59
CA ILE A 36 7.18 0.21 -9.35
C ILE A 36 8.21 1.33 -9.19
N HIS A 37 8.94 1.65 -10.26
CA HIS A 37 9.95 2.71 -10.22
C HIS A 37 9.33 4.07 -9.85
N PHE A 38 8.23 4.47 -10.50
CA PHE A 38 7.59 5.75 -10.23
C PHE A 38 6.82 5.80 -8.90
N SER A 39 6.27 4.66 -8.46
CA SER A 39 5.41 4.61 -7.28
C SER A 39 6.15 4.30 -5.98
N ALA A 40 7.26 3.58 -6.06
CA ALA A 40 8.04 3.18 -4.90
C ALA A 40 9.42 3.83 -4.92
N TRP A 41 10.25 3.50 -5.90
CA TRP A 41 11.68 3.83 -5.89
C TRP A 41 11.95 5.33 -5.89
N LEU A 42 11.34 6.06 -6.81
CA LEU A 42 11.53 7.51 -6.94
C LEU A 42 11.08 8.29 -5.69
N PRO A 43 9.89 8.03 -5.09
CA PRO A 43 9.50 8.72 -3.87
C PRO A 43 10.12 8.15 -2.58
N LEU A 44 10.77 6.98 -2.62
CA LEU A 44 11.26 6.28 -1.42
C LEU A 44 12.07 7.18 -0.49
N PRO A 45 13.08 7.96 -0.92
CA PRO A 45 13.87 8.76 0.01
C PRO A 45 13.04 9.83 0.73
N GLY A 46 12.15 10.51 0.01
CA GLY A 46 11.29 11.55 0.57
C GLY A 46 10.22 10.98 1.50
N PHE A 47 9.60 9.87 1.12
CA PHE A 47 8.66 9.16 1.97
C PHE A 47 9.35 8.65 3.24
N THR A 48 10.53 8.04 3.11
CA THR A 48 11.31 7.54 4.25
C THR A 48 11.76 8.66 5.17
N LEU A 49 12.20 9.80 4.65
CA LEU A 49 12.56 10.94 5.49
C LEU A 49 11.35 11.47 6.27
N ALA A 50 10.23 11.69 5.59
CA ALA A 50 9.00 12.15 6.23
C ALA A 50 8.51 11.16 7.30
N PHE A 51 8.54 9.86 6.98
CA PHE A 51 8.12 8.82 7.90
C PHE A 51 9.11 8.62 9.05
N ALA A 52 10.41 8.82 8.83
CA ALA A 52 11.41 8.78 9.88
C ALA A 52 11.20 9.92 10.89
N VAL A 53 10.90 11.13 10.42
CA VAL A 53 10.57 12.26 11.31
C VAL A 53 9.29 11.99 12.09
N LEU A 54 8.22 11.59 11.40
CA LEU A 54 6.94 11.25 12.05
C LEU A 54 7.11 10.11 13.06
N GLY A 55 7.79 9.04 12.65
CA GLY A 55 8.08 7.86 13.45
C GLY A 55 8.90 8.21 14.69
N PHE A 56 9.96 9.02 14.55
CA PHE A 56 10.76 9.48 15.68
C PHE A 56 9.92 10.24 16.71
N VAL A 57 9.08 11.17 16.26
CA VAL A 57 8.17 11.92 17.15
C VAL A 57 7.20 10.97 17.86
N LEU A 58 6.59 10.03 17.13
CA LEU A 58 5.65 9.06 17.70
C LEU A 58 6.34 8.14 18.72
N VAL A 59 7.51 7.62 18.40
CA VAL A 59 8.31 6.77 19.31
C VAL A 59 8.59 7.54 20.60
N ARG A 60 9.04 8.80 20.51
CA ARG A 60 9.29 9.68 21.67
C ARG A 60 8.04 9.89 22.52
N ILE A 61 6.89 10.15 21.89
CA ILE A 61 5.61 10.33 22.59
C ILE A 61 5.23 9.04 23.32
N VAL A 62 5.28 7.90 22.64
CA VAL A 62 4.89 6.60 23.23
C VAL A 62 5.78 6.26 24.42
N ILE A 63 7.10 6.38 24.28
CA ILE A 63 8.05 6.06 25.35
C ILE A 63 7.90 7.02 26.53
N GLY A 64 7.88 8.33 26.27
CA GLY A 64 7.74 9.33 27.33
C GLY A 64 6.43 9.16 28.10
N THR A 65 5.34 8.86 27.39
CA THR A 65 4.04 8.57 28.00
C THR A 65 4.10 7.28 28.83
N ALA A 66 4.62 6.19 28.27
CA ALA A 66 4.75 4.93 28.98
C ALA A 66 5.58 5.06 30.26
N GLN A 67 6.68 5.84 30.23
CA GLN A 67 7.48 6.13 31.41
C GLN A 67 6.71 6.93 32.46
N ALA A 68 5.99 7.99 32.05
CA ALA A 68 5.20 8.82 32.94
C ALA A 68 4.10 8.03 33.70
N TYR A 69 3.55 6.99 33.08
CA TYR A 69 2.55 6.11 33.68
C TYR A 69 3.14 4.84 34.34
N GLY A 70 4.47 4.68 34.39
CA GLY A 70 5.11 3.49 34.98
C GLY A 70 4.96 2.20 34.15
N LEU A 71 4.64 2.33 32.86
CA LEU A 71 4.41 1.26 31.89
C LEU A 71 5.56 1.10 30.90
N ALA A 72 6.78 1.50 31.28
CA ALA A 72 7.94 1.51 30.40
C ALA A 72 8.23 0.15 29.74
N GLN A 73 7.89 -0.97 30.39
CA GLN A 73 8.05 -2.31 29.81
C GLN A 73 7.22 -2.55 28.53
N TYR A 74 6.11 -1.82 28.34
CA TYR A 74 5.23 -1.98 27.18
C TYR A 74 5.54 -0.97 26.06
N ALA A 75 6.42 0.00 26.30
CA ALA A 75 6.70 1.09 25.35
C ALA A 75 7.17 0.55 23.99
N LEU A 76 8.07 -0.43 23.99
CA LEU A 76 8.57 -1.05 22.76
C LEU A 76 7.46 -1.78 22.02
N GLU A 77 6.69 -2.60 22.73
CA GLU A 77 5.60 -3.37 22.13
C GLU A 77 4.55 -2.45 21.50
N LEU A 78 4.09 -1.43 22.24
CA LEU A 78 3.11 -0.45 21.75
C LEU A 78 3.65 0.31 20.55
N THR A 79 4.92 0.72 20.59
CA THR A 79 5.57 1.41 19.48
C THR A 79 5.58 0.56 18.22
N VAL A 80 6.02 -0.70 18.32
CA VAL A 80 6.08 -1.61 17.17
C VAL A 80 4.68 -1.89 16.62
N ARG A 81 3.70 -2.18 17.48
CA ARG A 81 2.32 -2.44 17.06
C ARG A 81 1.73 -1.23 16.34
N VAL A 82 1.65 -0.09 17.01
CA VAL A 82 0.99 1.11 16.47
C VAL A 82 1.75 1.63 15.25
N LEU A 83 3.07 1.79 15.33
CA LEU A 83 3.82 2.41 14.24
C LEU A 83 4.02 1.45 13.07
N ALA A 84 4.57 0.25 13.32
CA ALA A 84 4.98 -0.64 12.26
C ALA A 84 3.84 -1.49 11.68
N LEU A 85 2.95 -2.02 12.53
CA LEU A 85 1.85 -2.89 12.06
C LEU A 85 0.63 -2.11 11.57
N GLU A 86 0.33 -0.96 12.20
CA GLU A 86 -0.87 -0.19 11.86
C GLU A 86 -0.57 1.00 10.93
N LEU A 87 0.22 1.97 11.40
CA LEU A 87 0.36 3.25 10.71
C LEU A 87 1.15 3.16 9.40
N ILE A 88 2.29 2.46 9.39
CA ILE A 88 3.16 2.39 8.19
C ILE A 88 2.41 1.86 6.96
N PRO A 89 1.74 0.69 7.01
CA PRO A 89 1.01 0.16 5.85
C PRO A 89 -0.06 1.12 5.34
N LEU A 90 -0.82 1.74 6.27
CA LEU A 90 -1.88 2.67 5.92
C LEU A 90 -1.33 3.93 5.24
N PHE A 91 -0.29 4.54 5.81
CA PHE A 91 0.33 5.72 5.22
C PHE A 91 1.02 5.42 3.89
N ALA A 92 1.69 4.27 3.75
CA ALA A 92 2.25 3.84 2.48
C ALA A 92 1.16 3.68 1.41
N ALA A 93 0.04 3.05 1.74
CA ALA A 93 -1.09 2.89 0.84
C ALA A 93 -1.72 4.23 0.44
N LEU A 94 -1.94 5.13 1.41
CA LEU A 94 -2.45 6.48 1.17
C LEU A 94 -1.49 7.26 0.26
N PHE A 95 -0.19 7.22 0.53
CA PHE A 95 0.81 7.93 -0.25
C PHE A 95 0.87 7.44 -1.70
N VAL A 96 0.95 6.13 -1.92
CA VAL A 96 0.94 5.55 -3.28
C VAL A 96 -0.40 5.83 -3.97
N GLY A 97 -1.51 5.75 -3.25
CA GLY A 97 -2.85 6.06 -3.76
C GLY A 97 -2.97 7.50 -4.25
N LEU A 98 -2.57 8.47 -3.43
CA LEU A 98 -2.68 9.89 -3.74
C LEU A 98 -1.72 10.31 -4.86
N ARG A 99 -0.48 9.80 -4.85
CA ARG A 99 0.53 10.16 -5.85
C ARG A 99 0.35 9.41 -7.16
N SER A 100 0.42 8.08 -7.10
CA SER A 100 0.41 7.21 -8.28
C SER A 100 -0.99 6.74 -8.65
N GLY A 101 -1.85 6.45 -7.67
CA GLY A 101 -3.22 6.01 -7.93
C GLY A 101 -4.06 7.07 -8.67
N ALA A 102 -3.94 8.35 -8.27
CA ALA A 102 -4.59 9.46 -8.97
C ALA A 102 -4.10 9.61 -10.42
N ALA A 103 -2.77 9.61 -10.62
CA ALA A 103 -2.16 9.71 -11.95
C ALA A 103 -2.55 8.52 -12.85
N ASN A 104 -2.50 7.30 -12.31
CA ASN A 104 -2.93 6.09 -13.01
C ASN A 104 -4.39 6.14 -13.40
N GLY A 105 -5.26 6.59 -12.48
CA GLY A 105 -6.70 6.76 -12.76
C GLY A 105 -6.94 7.75 -13.89
N ALA A 106 -6.21 8.87 -13.91
CA ALA A 106 -6.32 9.86 -14.98
C ALA A 106 -5.85 9.29 -16.32
N GLU A 107 -4.70 8.62 -16.35
CA GLU A 107 -4.16 8.04 -17.58
C GLU A 107 -5.08 6.95 -18.16
N VAL A 108 -5.58 6.04 -17.31
CA VAL A 108 -6.53 5.01 -17.73
C VAL A 108 -7.83 5.62 -18.24
N ALA A 109 -8.33 6.69 -17.60
CA ALA A 109 -9.55 7.38 -18.03
C ALA A 109 -9.37 8.05 -19.39
N LEU A 110 -8.22 8.70 -19.64
CA LEU A 110 -7.90 9.30 -20.93
C LEU A 110 -7.81 8.22 -22.02
N LYS A 111 -7.09 7.12 -21.77
CA LYS A 111 -6.99 5.98 -22.69
C LYS A 111 -8.36 5.36 -23.02
N HIS A 112 -9.25 5.30 -22.03
CA HIS A 112 -10.61 4.82 -22.21
C HIS A 112 -11.43 5.74 -23.13
N VAL A 113 -11.40 7.05 -22.84
CA VAL A 113 -12.11 8.07 -23.62
C VAL A 113 -11.61 8.11 -25.06
N ASP A 114 -10.29 8.03 -25.27
CA ASP A 114 -9.65 8.06 -26.58
C ASP A 114 -9.78 6.73 -27.36
N GLY A 115 -10.42 5.72 -26.77
CA GLY A 115 -10.68 4.42 -27.41
C GLY A 115 -9.44 3.56 -27.63
N GLU A 116 -8.38 3.79 -26.85
CA GLU A 116 -7.13 3.03 -27.00
C GLU A 116 -7.32 1.55 -26.67
N PHE A 117 -8.18 1.23 -25.71
CA PHE A 117 -8.49 -0.15 -25.33
C PHE A 117 -9.19 -0.92 -26.45
N GLU A 118 -10.09 -0.29 -27.20
CA GLU A 118 -10.72 -0.89 -28.36
C GLU A 118 -9.76 -1.07 -29.54
N ARG A 119 -8.79 -0.15 -29.71
CA ARG A 119 -7.72 -0.35 -30.70
C ARG A 119 -6.87 -1.56 -30.36
N LEU A 120 -6.49 -1.71 -29.08
CA LEU A 120 -5.74 -2.87 -28.59
C LEU A 120 -6.52 -4.18 -28.78
N ALA A 121 -7.80 -4.18 -28.42
CA ALA A 121 -8.66 -5.35 -28.60
C ALA A 121 -8.79 -5.74 -30.08
N ARG A 122 -8.96 -4.76 -30.98
CA ARG A 122 -8.98 -4.99 -32.44
C ARG A 122 -7.65 -5.52 -32.99
N ALA A 123 -6.53 -5.20 -32.34
CA ALA A 123 -5.22 -5.75 -32.66
C ALA A 123 -4.98 -7.14 -32.04
N GLY A 124 -6.00 -7.78 -31.47
CA GLY A 124 -5.93 -9.11 -30.86
C GLY A 124 -5.24 -9.14 -29.50
N ARG A 125 -5.01 -7.99 -28.86
CA ARG A 125 -4.36 -7.87 -27.55
C ARG A 125 -5.37 -7.52 -26.47
N ASP A 126 -5.45 -8.33 -25.41
CA ASP A 126 -6.32 -8.04 -24.27
C ASP A 126 -5.81 -6.81 -23.49
N PRO A 127 -6.56 -5.68 -23.46
CA PRO A 127 -6.18 -4.47 -22.73
C PRO A 127 -6.00 -4.70 -21.23
N LEU A 128 -6.77 -5.63 -20.63
CA LEU A 128 -6.67 -5.92 -19.21
C LEU A 128 -5.30 -6.52 -18.88
N ALA A 129 -4.88 -7.55 -19.63
CA ALA A 129 -3.62 -8.24 -19.42
C ALA A 129 -2.38 -7.37 -19.71
N VAL A 130 -2.41 -6.53 -20.75
CA VAL A 130 -1.22 -5.79 -21.18
C VAL A 130 -1.03 -4.45 -20.48
N GLU A 131 -2.11 -3.82 -20.01
CA GLU A 131 -2.08 -2.44 -19.51
C GLU A 131 -2.54 -2.34 -18.05
N LEU A 132 -3.70 -2.92 -17.72
CA LEU A 132 -4.37 -2.64 -16.45
C LEU A 132 -3.85 -3.51 -15.30
N VAL A 133 -3.70 -4.82 -15.53
CA VAL A 133 -3.18 -5.76 -14.53
C VAL A 133 -1.75 -5.39 -14.10
N PRO A 134 -0.80 -5.09 -15.01
CA PRO A 134 0.56 -4.75 -14.62
C PRO A 134 0.66 -3.47 -13.78
N ARG A 135 -0.20 -2.47 -14.03
CA ARG A 135 -0.30 -1.25 -13.22
C ARG A 135 -0.78 -1.55 -11.81
N ALA A 136 -1.78 -2.42 -11.67
CA ALA A 136 -2.30 -2.81 -10.37
C ALA A 136 -1.24 -3.59 -9.57
N ILE A 137 -0.54 -4.51 -10.21
CA ILE A 137 0.56 -5.27 -9.58
C ILE A 137 1.71 -4.34 -9.19
N GLY A 138 2.10 -3.40 -10.07
CA GLY A 138 3.15 -2.45 -9.75
C GLY A 138 2.78 -1.54 -8.57
N SER A 139 1.50 -1.20 -8.42
CA SER A 139 1.00 -0.44 -7.26
C SER A 139 1.01 -1.28 -5.99
N LEU A 140 0.62 -2.55 -6.07
CA LEU A 140 0.70 -3.50 -4.96
C LEU A 140 2.13 -3.65 -4.46
N VAL A 141 3.07 -3.94 -5.37
CA VAL A 141 4.49 -4.08 -5.04
C VAL A 141 5.04 -2.78 -4.45
N ALA A 142 4.62 -1.62 -4.96
CA ALA A 142 5.04 -0.34 -4.41
C ALA A 142 4.60 -0.12 -2.96
N VAL A 143 3.35 -0.43 -2.64
CA VAL A 143 2.85 -0.36 -1.24
C VAL A 143 3.64 -1.32 -0.36
N MET A 144 3.87 -2.55 -0.80
CA MET A 144 4.66 -3.53 -0.05
C MET A 144 6.10 -3.04 0.20
N LEU A 145 6.77 -2.53 -0.83
CA LEU A 145 8.15 -2.04 -0.72
C LEU A 145 8.26 -0.87 0.26
N LEU A 146 7.41 0.15 0.12
CA LEU A 146 7.43 1.31 1.02
C LEU A 146 7.10 0.90 2.46
N THR A 147 6.15 -0.01 2.62
CA THR A 147 5.72 -0.52 3.93
C THR A 147 6.87 -1.27 4.62
N LEU A 148 7.49 -2.23 3.94
CA LEU A 148 8.57 -3.05 4.50
C LEU A 148 9.83 -2.22 4.76
N SER A 149 10.23 -1.36 3.82
CA SER A 149 11.42 -0.52 4.00
C SER A 149 11.26 0.46 5.16
N ASN A 150 10.08 1.04 5.32
CA ASN A 150 9.82 1.99 6.41
C ASN A 150 9.56 1.29 7.74
N GLY A 151 9.03 0.07 7.73
CA GLY A 151 9.01 -0.80 8.90
C GLY A 151 10.41 -1.02 9.48
N LEU A 152 11.39 -1.32 8.63
CA LEU A 152 12.79 -1.46 9.07
C LEU A 152 13.35 -0.16 9.66
N VAL A 153 13.07 0.99 9.04
CA VAL A 153 13.48 2.29 9.56
C VAL A 153 12.81 2.59 10.90
N ALA A 154 11.52 2.32 11.05
CA ALA A 154 10.80 2.50 12.30
C ALA A 154 11.36 1.62 13.43
N LEU A 155 11.69 0.36 13.14
CA LEU A 155 12.34 -0.54 14.10
C LEU A 155 13.73 -0.02 14.49
N ALA A 156 14.52 0.47 13.53
CA ALA A 156 15.82 1.06 13.82
C ALA A 156 15.70 2.31 14.69
N LEU A 157 14.73 3.18 14.43
CA LEU A 157 14.47 4.37 15.26
C LEU A 157 14.04 3.98 16.68
N ALA A 158 13.14 3.00 16.83
CA ALA A 158 12.74 2.48 18.13
C ALA A 158 13.93 1.89 18.91
N TYR A 159 14.82 1.16 18.23
CA TYR A 159 16.04 0.62 18.85
C TYR A 159 16.93 1.75 19.39
N VAL A 160 17.27 2.71 18.53
CA VAL A 160 18.15 3.83 18.88
C VAL A 160 17.55 4.65 20.02
N GLU A 161 16.24 4.82 20.03
CA GLU A 161 15.57 5.61 21.06
C GLU A 161 15.53 4.91 22.43
N LEU A 162 15.28 3.60 22.48
CA LEU A 162 15.23 2.86 23.75
C LEU A 162 16.62 2.50 24.29
N TYR A 163 17.56 2.15 23.42
CA TYR A 163 18.82 1.51 23.80
C TYR A 163 20.06 2.32 23.39
N GLY A 164 19.88 3.45 22.69
CA GLY A 164 20.98 4.22 22.12
C GLY A 164 21.72 3.41 21.05
N LEU A 165 23.05 3.57 21.01
CA LEU A 165 23.94 2.83 20.10
C LEU A 165 24.54 1.57 20.74
N SER A 166 24.01 1.12 21.89
CA SER A 166 24.54 -0.05 22.60
C SER A 166 24.27 -1.33 21.80
N PRO A 167 25.29 -2.11 21.38
CA PRO A 167 25.05 -3.36 20.62
C PRO A 167 24.49 -4.50 21.48
N TRP A 168 24.72 -4.44 22.80
CA TRP A 168 24.38 -5.51 23.74
C TRP A 168 22.86 -5.68 23.94
N ALA A 169 22.08 -4.66 23.58
CA ALA A 169 20.62 -4.68 23.64
C ALA A 169 19.96 -5.33 22.41
N ALA A 170 20.72 -5.69 21.37
CA ALA A 170 20.15 -6.29 20.17
C ALA A 170 19.37 -7.59 20.47
N GLY A 171 19.90 -8.42 21.36
CA GLY A 171 19.26 -9.68 21.75
C GLY A 171 17.94 -9.50 22.52
N SER A 172 17.82 -8.48 23.36
CA SER A 172 16.57 -8.18 24.06
C SER A 172 15.55 -7.54 23.13
N PHE A 173 15.97 -6.59 22.29
CA PHE A 173 15.11 -5.94 21.30
C PHE A 173 14.51 -6.94 20.30
N VAL A 174 15.33 -7.82 19.72
CA VAL A 174 14.86 -8.83 18.77
C VAL A 174 13.88 -9.81 19.43
N ARG A 175 14.10 -10.16 20.70
CA ARG A 175 13.20 -11.05 21.44
C ARG A 175 11.83 -10.40 21.67
N VAL A 176 11.80 -9.17 22.18
CA VAL A 176 10.53 -8.46 22.43
C VAL A 176 9.80 -8.18 21.11
N THR A 177 10.51 -7.69 20.11
CA THR A 177 9.95 -7.46 18.77
C THR A 177 9.45 -8.76 18.16
N GLY A 178 10.18 -9.86 18.30
CA GLY A 178 9.77 -11.19 17.83
C GLY A 178 8.46 -11.69 18.47
N HIS A 179 8.20 -11.37 19.74
CA HIS A 179 6.91 -11.67 20.36
C HIS A 179 5.76 -10.83 19.79
N VAL A 180 6.03 -9.60 19.36
CA VAL A 180 5.03 -8.76 18.68
C VAL A 180 4.71 -9.29 17.28
N PHE A 181 5.73 -9.77 16.57
CA PHE A 181 5.59 -10.39 15.24
C PHE A 181 5.32 -11.91 15.34
N ASP A 182 4.34 -12.29 16.15
CA ASP A 182 3.81 -13.66 16.15
C ASP A 182 3.36 -14.10 14.73
N PRO A 183 3.49 -15.38 14.34
CA PRO A 183 3.11 -15.84 13.00
C PRO A 183 1.70 -15.44 12.56
N LEU A 184 0.73 -15.40 13.47
CA LEU A 184 -0.65 -14.98 13.14
C LEU A 184 -0.72 -13.48 12.86
N ILE A 185 -0.02 -12.66 13.65
CA ILE A 185 0.06 -11.21 13.45
C ILE A 185 0.78 -10.88 12.14
N VAL A 186 1.87 -11.59 11.83
CA VAL A 186 2.59 -11.46 10.56
C VAL A 186 1.70 -11.83 9.39
N ALA A 187 0.94 -12.94 9.48
CA ALA A 187 0.00 -13.33 8.44
C ALA A 187 -1.08 -12.25 8.24
N GLY A 188 -1.67 -11.74 9.32
CA GLY A 188 -2.64 -10.65 9.28
C GLY A 188 -2.07 -9.39 8.63
N TYR A 189 -0.87 -8.98 9.03
CA TYR A 189 -0.14 -7.85 8.47
C TYR A 189 0.12 -7.98 6.96
N LEU A 190 0.56 -9.16 6.51
CA LEU A 190 0.80 -9.42 5.08
C LEU A 190 -0.50 -9.38 4.27
N ILE A 191 -1.58 -9.97 4.80
CA ILE A 191 -2.90 -9.94 4.15
C ILE A 191 -3.40 -8.49 4.06
N LYS A 192 -3.36 -7.75 5.17
CA LYS A 192 -3.74 -6.32 5.25
C LYS A 192 -2.99 -5.48 4.23
N THR A 193 -1.67 -5.59 4.20
CA THR A 193 -0.81 -4.82 3.29
C THR A 193 -1.08 -5.21 1.83
N THR A 194 -1.34 -6.48 1.55
CA THR A 194 -1.76 -6.94 0.22
C THR A 194 -3.10 -6.33 -0.19
N LEU A 195 -4.10 -6.33 0.71
CA LEU A 195 -5.40 -5.72 0.46
C LEU A 195 -5.29 -4.22 0.17
N PHE A 196 -4.42 -3.52 0.90
CA PHE A 196 -4.08 -2.13 0.61
C PHE A 196 -3.46 -1.95 -0.77
N GLY A 197 -2.44 -2.73 -1.10
CA GLY A 197 -1.81 -2.70 -2.41
C GLY A 197 -2.79 -2.96 -3.56
N VAL A 198 -3.66 -3.96 -3.41
CA VAL A 198 -4.73 -4.28 -4.36
C VAL A 198 -5.73 -3.13 -4.47
N ALA A 199 -6.18 -2.55 -3.34
CA ALA A 199 -7.11 -1.43 -3.35
C ALA A 199 -6.55 -0.22 -4.10
N VAL A 200 -5.29 0.13 -3.84
CA VAL A 200 -4.55 1.22 -4.49
C VAL A 200 -4.44 0.99 -6.00
N GLY A 201 -4.18 -0.26 -6.43
CA GLY A 201 -4.09 -0.61 -7.84
C GLY A 201 -5.44 -0.70 -8.56
N ALA A 202 -6.48 -1.21 -7.90
CA ALA A 202 -7.74 -1.57 -8.52
C ALA A 202 -8.79 -0.46 -8.51
N ILE A 203 -8.95 0.26 -7.40
CA ILE A 203 -10.05 1.21 -7.22
C ILE A 203 -9.96 2.41 -8.19
N PRO A 204 -8.80 3.05 -8.40
CA PRO A 204 -8.69 4.18 -9.33
C PRO A 204 -8.96 3.74 -10.77
N ILE A 205 -8.46 2.56 -11.16
CA ILE A 205 -8.69 1.96 -12.49
C ILE A 205 -10.18 1.67 -12.69
N ALA A 206 -10.84 1.04 -11.71
CA ALA A 206 -12.26 0.74 -11.79
C ALA A 206 -13.12 2.02 -11.87
N ALA A 207 -12.71 3.10 -11.19
CA ALA A 207 -13.38 4.40 -11.31
C ALA A 207 -13.19 5.03 -12.69
N ALA A 208 -12.00 4.90 -13.28
CA ALA A 208 -11.66 5.38 -14.62
C ALA A 208 -12.40 4.64 -15.74
N LEU A 209 -12.62 3.33 -15.60
CA LEU A 209 -13.40 2.53 -16.56
C LEU A 209 -14.92 2.67 -16.40
N GLY A 210 -15.37 3.43 -15.39
CA GLY A 210 -16.78 3.62 -15.08
C GLY A 210 -17.42 4.86 -15.69
N ILE A 211 -16.67 5.67 -16.44
CA ILE A 211 -17.16 6.90 -17.09
C ILE A 211 -17.49 6.68 -18.57
N GLY A 212 -18.24 7.61 -19.16
CA GLY A 212 -18.47 7.63 -20.62
C GLY A 212 -17.26 8.13 -21.41
N ARG A 213 -17.42 8.29 -22.73
CA ARG A 213 -16.36 8.75 -23.66
C ARG A 213 -16.17 10.26 -23.70
N GLU A 214 -16.36 10.94 -22.58
CA GLU A 214 -16.24 12.40 -22.49
C GLU A 214 -15.06 12.80 -21.63
N ARG A 215 -14.11 13.57 -22.20
CA ARG A 215 -12.91 14.04 -21.49
C ARG A 215 -13.26 14.89 -20.26
N ALA A 216 -14.38 15.62 -20.29
CA ALA A 216 -14.87 16.42 -19.16
C ALA A 216 -15.18 15.57 -17.90
N GLN A 217 -15.42 14.27 -18.04
CA GLN A 217 -15.73 13.38 -16.91
C GLN A 217 -14.48 12.87 -16.18
N VAL A 218 -13.29 13.02 -16.77
CA VAL A 218 -12.01 12.48 -16.26
C VAL A 218 -11.67 13.00 -14.86
N PRO A 219 -11.67 14.32 -14.58
CA PRO A 219 -11.35 14.82 -13.24
C PRO A 219 -12.33 14.31 -12.18
N GLY A 220 -13.62 14.22 -12.53
CA GLY A 220 -14.65 13.66 -11.67
C GLY A 220 -14.45 12.18 -11.36
N ALA A 221 -13.97 11.40 -12.34
CA ALA A 221 -13.64 9.99 -12.17
C ALA A 221 -12.49 9.79 -11.17
N VAL A 222 -11.41 10.55 -11.34
CA VAL A 222 -10.22 10.49 -10.47
C VAL A 222 -10.59 10.85 -9.04
N ARG A 223 -11.31 11.96 -8.83
CA ARG A 223 -11.77 12.38 -7.49
C ARG A 223 -12.63 11.29 -6.82
N ARG A 224 -13.62 10.75 -7.53
CA ARG A 224 -14.46 9.66 -7.01
C ARG A 224 -13.64 8.40 -6.69
N GLY A 225 -12.65 8.09 -7.52
CA GLY A 225 -11.70 7.00 -7.30
C GLY A 225 -10.93 7.18 -5.99
N MET A 226 -10.37 8.37 -5.76
CA MET A 226 -9.59 8.67 -4.54
C MET A 226 -10.44 8.63 -3.27
N VAL A 227 -11.65 9.17 -3.30
CA VAL A 227 -12.57 9.10 -2.15
C VAL A 227 -12.93 7.65 -1.82
N ARG A 228 -13.23 6.83 -2.85
CA ARG A 228 -13.50 5.40 -2.65
C ARG A 228 -12.29 4.63 -2.15
N LEU A 229 -11.09 5.00 -2.60
CA LEU A 229 -9.85 4.41 -2.14
C LEU A 229 -9.65 4.71 -0.65
N GLY A 230 -9.75 5.96 -0.22
CA GLY A 230 -9.63 6.33 1.20
C GLY A 230 -10.64 5.59 2.08
N ALA A 231 -11.90 5.49 1.65
CA ALA A 231 -12.92 4.72 2.36
C ALA A 231 -12.60 3.22 2.43
N ALA A 232 -12.07 2.63 1.37
CA ALA A 232 -11.68 1.23 1.35
C ALA A 232 -10.47 0.94 2.25
N LEU A 233 -9.46 1.82 2.24
CA LEU A 233 -8.30 1.72 3.13
C LEU A 233 -8.74 1.83 4.59
N GLY A 234 -9.58 2.82 4.93
CA GLY A 234 -10.11 2.97 6.29
C GLY A 234 -10.95 1.77 6.74
N LEU A 235 -11.78 1.20 5.86
CA LEU A 235 -12.55 0.00 6.17
C LEU A 235 -11.66 -1.20 6.45
N VAL A 236 -10.66 -1.45 5.60
CA VAL A 236 -9.70 -2.54 5.81
C VAL A 236 -8.95 -2.34 7.11
N GLU A 237 -8.50 -1.12 7.42
CA GLU A 237 -7.84 -0.78 8.69
C GLU A 237 -8.73 -1.11 9.89
N ILE A 238 -9.97 -0.61 9.90
CA ILE A 238 -10.92 -0.82 11.01
C ILE A 238 -11.21 -2.30 11.22
N VAL A 239 -11.42 -3.06 10.13
CA VAL A 239 -11.68 -4.50 10.22
C VAL A 239 -10.48 -5.24 10.80
N PHE A 240 -9.27 -4.94 10.34
CA PHE A 240 -8.06 -5.59 10.87
C PHE A 240 -7.80 -5.21 12.33
N LEU A 241 -7.94 -3.93 12.70
CA LEU A 241 -7.86 -3.51 14.10
C LEU A 241 -8.89 -4.24 14.97
N GLY A 242 -10.14 -4.33 14.50
CA GLY A 242 -11.21 -5.03 15.21
C GLY A 242 -10.96 -6.53 15.37
N VAL A 243 -10.34 -7.20 14.39
CA VAL A 243 -10.02 -8.63 14.46
C VAL A 243 -8.78 -8.90 15.30
N THR A 244 -7.76 -8.05 15.20
CA THR A 244 -6.47 -8.26 15.88
C THR A 244 -6.53 -7.93 17.38
N TYR A 245 -7.43 -7.04 17.80
CA TYR A 245 -7.52 -6.56 19.19
C TYR A 245 -8.89 -6.83 19.85
N ALA A 246 -9.75 -7.67 19.24
CA ALA A 246 -10.94 -8.21 19.90
C ALA A 246 -10.58 -9.39 20.82
#